data_AF-A0A7Y4ZAF0-F1
#
_entry.id   AF-A0A7Y4ZAF0-F1
#
_cell.length_a   1.000
_cell.length_b   1.000
_cell.length_c   1.000
_cell.angle_alpha   90.00
_cell.angle_beta   90.00
_cell.angle_gamma   90.00
#
_symmetry.space_group_name_H-M   'P 1'
#
loop_
_entity.id
_entity.type
_entity.pdbx_description
1 polymer ?
#
loop_
_entity_poly.entity_id
_entity_poly.type
_entity_poly.pdbx_seq_one_letter_code
_entity_poly.pdbx_strand_id
1 'polypeptide(L)'
;MSKKTLSESDICAKYITPAVIQAGWDEVLQIRREVFFTKGRIIVRGKLVTRGKAKRADYVLYYQHFPIALIEAKDNNCAVGDGMQQALDYAVTLDIPFVFASNGDGFVFHDRTGLSAQIETTLGINGFPSPSVLWKQYCVWKGLAPEQEKTVLQPYYDDGSGKEPRYYQRNAINTAIEAITKGQNRILLVMATGTGKTYTAFQIIWRLWKAGQKKRILFLADRNVLIDQTMVNDFRPFGAAMAKLSTGAKTIERADGSLETMTTAIDQARRIDTAYEIYLGLYQAITGPEERQKLFREFSPGFFDLIVIDECHRGSAAEDSAWREILEYFSAATQIGLTATPKETEYVSNIHYFGEPVYTYTLKQGIRDGFLAPYKVIKVHLDVDVEGYRPQRGETDQYGHEIEDRVYNQKDFDRNFVIDERTKRVAKWVSDYLKQSGDRFQKTIVFCVDTEHAARMRQAFINENQDLVRQNARYVMRITGNDKDGTDQLGNFIDPEVRYPVIVTTSRLLSTGVDAQTCRLIVLDREIGSMTEFKQI
;
A
#
# COMPACT_ATOMS: atom_id res chain seq x y z
N MET A 1 24.11 30.93 -35.01
CA MET A 1 24.68 30.54 -33.71
C MET A 1 24.92 29.04 -33.72
N SER A 2 26.04 28.57 -33.18
CA SER A 2 26.34 27.14 -33.06
C SER A 2 25.49 26.54 -31.92
N LYS A 3 24.97 25.31 -32.10
CA LYS A 3 24.24 24.60 -31.03
C LYS A 3 25.09 24.35 -29.79
N LYS A 4 26.42 24.24 -29.96
CA LYS A 4 27.40 24.01 -28.88
C LYS A 4 27.45 25.11 -27.82
N THR A 5 26.97 26.31 -28.12
CA THR A 5 26.93 27.43 -27.17
C THR A 5 25.59 27.53 -26.43
N LEU A 6 24.65 26.62 -26.70
CA LEU A 6 23.33 26.61 -26.09
C LEU A 6 23.33 25.72 -24.84
N SER A 7 22.52 26.10 -23.85
CA SER A 7 22.25 25.25 -22.69
C SER A 7 21.45 24.01 -23.10
N GLU A 8 21.44 22.95 -22.28
CA GLU A 8 20.56 21.79 -22.47
C GLU A 8 19.08 22.21 -22.56
N SER A 9 18.65 23.17 -21.74
CA SER A 9 17.30 23.73 -21.79
C SER A 9 16.99 24.43 -23.13
N ASP A 10 17.95 25.18 -23.67
CA ASP A 10 17.82 25.78 -25.01
C ASP A 10 17.75 24.71 -26.11
N ILE A 11 18.54 23.64 -25.99
CA ILE A 11 18.52 22.51 -26.92
C ILE A 11 17.13 21.83 -26.91
N CYS A 12 16.61 21.57 -25.73
CA CYS A 12 15.27 21.07 -25.49
C CYS A 12 14.20 21.96 -26.15
N ALA A 13 14.21 23.26 -25.86
CA ALA A 13 13.18 24.19 -26.33
C ALA A 13 13.25 24.48 -27.83
N LYS A 14 14.45 24.57 -28.41
CA LYS A 14 14.65 25.04 -29.79
C LYS A 14 14.75 23.92 -30.83
N TYR A 15 15.06 22.68 -30.41
CA TYR A 15 15.27 21.57 -31.35
C TYR A 15 14.47 20.32 -30.99
N ILE A 16 14.60 19.81 -29.76
CA ILE A 16 13.94 18.55 -29.37
C ILE A 16 12.41 18.73 -29.34
N THR A 17 11.90 19.70 -28.60
CA THR A 17 10.46 19.97 -28.49
C THR A 17 9.82 20.21 -29.87
N PRO A 18 10.34 21.10 -30.74
CA PRO A 18 9.77 21.32 -32.07
C PRO A 18 9.75 20.05 -32.93
N ALA A 19 10.80 19.22 -32.86
CA ALA A 19 10.83 17.94 -33.58
C ALA A 19 9.72 16.97 -33.12
N VAL A 20 9.51 16.87 -31.80
CA VAL A 20 8.47 16.02 -31.21
C VAL A 20 7.07 16.55 -31.59
N ILE A 21 6.84 17.87 -31.54
CA ILE A 21 5.58 18.48 -31.97
C ILE A 21 5.35 18.28 -33.47
N GLN A 22 6.39 18.43 -34.31
CA GLN A 22 6.31 18.22 -35.75
C GLN A 22 5.97 16.76 -36.10
N ALA A 23 6.37 15.80 -35.26
CA ALA A 23 5.96 14.40 -35.38
C ALA A 23 4.49 14.15 -34.99
N GLY A 24 3.77 15.17 -34.52
CA GLY A 24 2.34 15.12 -34.22
C GLY A 24 1.99 14.87 -32.75
N TRP A 25 2.94 15.09 -31.83
CA TRP A 25 2.68 15.04 -30.40
C TRP A 25 2.09 16.37 -29.91
N ASP A 26 0.99 16.30 -29.16
CA ASP A 26 0.37 17.48 -28.54
C ASP A 26 1.18 17.94 -27.31
N GLU A 27 1.62 19.21 -27.33
CA GLU A 27 2.47 19.77 -26.28
C GLU A 27 1.81 19.79 -24.90
N VAL A 28 0.49 19.99 -24.82
CA VAL A 28 -0.23 20.14 -23.56
C VAL A 28 -0.68 18.78 -23.01
N LEU A 29 -1.18 17.93 -23.88
CA LEU A 29 -1.83 16.67 -23.50
C LEU A 29 -0.85 15.50 -23.43
N GLN A 30 0.18 15.49 -24.27
CA GLN A 30 1.01 14.30 -24.48
C GLN A 30 2.47 14.50 -24.08
N ILE A 31 2.97 15.73 -24.01
CA ILE A 31 4.36 16.00 -23.65
C ILE A 31 4.43 16.50 -22.21
N ARG A 32 4.99 15.70 -21.30
CA ARG A 32 5.37 16.20 -19.97
C ARG A 32 6.87 16.33 -19.87
N ARG A 33 7.34 17.52 -19.49
CA ARG A 33 8.77 17.82 -19.27
C ARG A 33 9.11 17.69 -17.80
N GLU A 34 10.37 17.44 -17.49
CA GLU A 34 10.91 17.53 -16.13
C GLU A 34 10.14 16.64 -15.14
N VAL A 35 9.82 15.41 -15.56
CA VAL A 35 8.90 14.52 -14.84
C VAL A 35 9.64 13.84 -13.69
N PHE A 36 9.39 14.31 -12.47
CA PHE A 36 9.84 13.64 -11.26
C PHE A 36 8.98 12.42 -10.95
N PHE A 37 9.62 11.26 -10.75
CA PHE A 37 8.92 10.01 -10.45
C PHE A 37 9.39 9.33 -9.15
N THR A 38 10.43 9.86 -8.51
CA THR A 38 10.80 9.47 -7.13
C THR A 38 10.99 10.72 -6.27
N LYS A 39 10.97 10.56 -4.93
CA LYS A 39 11.20 11.66 -3.97
C LYS A 39 12.63 11.68 -3.40
N GLY A 40 13.49 10.78 -3.87
CA GLY A 40 14.84 10.59 -3.34
C GLY A 40 14.84 9.89 -1.98
N ARG A 41 15.72 8.90 -1.81
CA ARG A 41 15.86 8.12 -0.58
C ARG A 41 16.04 9.02 0.63
N ILE A 42 15.32 8.74 1.72
CA ILE A 42 15.57 9.38 3.02
C ILE A 42 16.83 8.74 3.63
N ILE A 43 17.84 9.57 3.92
CA ILE A 43 19.11 9.17 4.51
C ILE A 43 19.19 9.78 5.91
N VAL A 44 19.31 8.90 6.91
CA VAL A 44 19.43 9.27 8.32
C VAL A 44 20.87 9.00 8.77
N ARG A 45 21.59 10.03 9.23
CA ARG A 45 22.94 9.94 9.79
C ARG A 45 22.99 10.69 11.13
N GLY A 46 22.91 9.95 12.24
CA GLY A 46 22.78 10.56 13.56
C GLY A 46 21.48 11.38 13.64
N LYS A 47 21.61 12.68 13.94
CA LYS A 47 20.47 13.63 13.97
C LYS A 47 20.17 14.28 12.62
N LEU A 48 21.02 14.09 11.62
CA LEU A 48 20.83 14.69 10.29
C LEU A 48 19.93 13.79 9.43
N VAL A 49 18.86 14.39 8.90
CA VAL A 49 17.97 13.77 7.92
C VAL A 49 18.07 14.54 6.61
N THR A 50 18.46 13.85 5.55
CA THR A 50 18.55 14.43 4.19
C THR A 50 17.83 13.53 3.20
N ARG A 51 17.45 14.07 2.05
CA ARG A 51 16.97 13.28 0.90
C ARG A 51 18.06 13.19 -0.15
N GLY A 52 18.22 12.00 -0.73
CA GLY A 52 19.03 11.82 -1.93
C GLY A 52 18.40 12.47 -3.16
N LYS A 53 19.09 12.39 -4.30
CA LYS A 53 18.60 12.94 -5.57
C LYS A 53 17.30 12.24 -5.99
N ALA A 54 16.26 13.04 -6.24
CA ALA A 54 15.04 12.58 -6.88
C ALA A 54 15.33 12.23 -8.35
N LYS A 55 14.77 11.14 -8.85
CA LYS A 55 14.88 10.78 -10.26
C LYS A 55 13.87 11.59 -11.06
N ARG A 56 14.35 12.14 -12.18
CA ARG A 56 13.63 13.02 -13.09
C ARG A 56 13.99 12.62 -14.51
N ALA A 57 12.98 12.41 -15.36
CA ALA A 57 13.15 12.24 -16.80
C ALA A 57 12.90 13.59 -17.49
N ASP A 58 13.67 13.92 -18.52
CA ASP A 58 13.54 15.23 -19.18
C ASP A 58 12.23 15.34 -19.97
N TYR A 59 11.84 14.27 -20.67
CA TYR A 59 10.53 14.13 -21.29
C TYR A 59 9.93 12.76 -21.02
N VAL A 60 8.64 12.73 -20.71
CA VAL A 60 7.81 11.53 -20.80
C VAL A 60 6.64 11.84 -21.72
N LEU A 61 6.48 10.99 -22.74
CA LEU A 61 5.47 11.13 -23.76
C LEU A 61 4.32 10.15 -23.51
N TYR A 62 3.11 10.68 -23.54
CA TYR A 62 1.90 9.98 -23.18
C TYR A 62 0.99 9.80 -24.39
N TYR A 63 0.56 8.56 -24.64
CA TYR A 63 -0.59 8.31 -25.49
C TYR A 63 -1.84 8.37 -24.62
N GLN A 64 -2.58 9.48 -24.71
CA GLN A 64 -3.59 9.87 -23.74
C GLN A 64 -3.00 9.97 -22.33
N HIS A 65 -3.33 9.05 -21.42
CA HIS A 65 -2.80 9.00 -20.05
C HIS A 65 -1.72 7.92 -19.87
N PHE A 66 -1.38 7.18 -20.94
CA PHE A 66 -0.47 6.03 -20.89
C PHE A 66 0.95 6.45 -21.30
N PRO A 67 1.96 6.36 -20.41
CA PRO A 67 3.33 6.70 -20.77
C PRO A 67 3.88 5.64 -21.71
N ILE A 68 4.30 6.04 -22.92
CA ILE A 68 4.80 5.09 -23.94
C ILE A 68 6.20 5.40 -24.43
N ALA A 69 6.68 6.64 -24.28
CA ALA A 69 8.04 7.00 -24.64
C ALA A 69 8.71 7.92 -23.63
N LEU A 70 10.05 7.86 -23.57
CA LEU A 70 10.89 8.70 -22.72
C LEU A 70 12.02 9.31 -23.57
N ILE A 71 12.31 10.58 -23.36
CA ILE A 71 13.48 11.24 -23.98
C ILE A 71 14.38 11.77 -22.87
N GLU A 72 15.65 11.38 -22.91
CA GLU A 72 16.71 11.99 -22.10
C GLU A 72 17.51 12.96 -22.99
N ALA A 73 17.61 14.21 -22.55
CA ALA A 73 18.32 15.25 -23.27
C ALA A 73 19.73 15.44 -22.71
N LYS A 74 20.62 15.94 -23.56
CA LYS A 74 21.95 16.45 -23.20
C LYS A 74 22.22 17.74 -23.96
N ASP A 75 23.17 18.54 -23.48
CA ASP A 75 23.68 19.65 -24.27
C ASP A 75 24.42 19.15 -25.53
N ASN A 76 24.59 20.02 -26.52
CA ASN A 76 25.12 19.65 -27.83
C ASN A 76 26.63 19.30 -27.85
N ASN A 77 27.36 19.48 -26.74
CA ASN A 77 28.74 19.02 -26.64
C ASN A 77 28.84 17.52 -26.36
N CYS A 78 27.76 16.91 -25.87
CA CYS A 78 27.62 15.47 -25.72
C CYS A 78 27.30 14.80 -27.07
N ALA A 79 27.59 13.50 -27.20
CA ALA A 79 27.10 12.72 -28.32
C ALA A 79 25.58 12.48 -28.19
N VAL A 80 24.90 12.25 -29.31
CA VAL A 80 23.43 12.07 -29.36
C VAL A 80 22.95 10.96 -28.41
N GLY A 81 23.74 9.90 -28.25
CA GLY A 81 23.41 8.72 -27.44
C GLY A 81 23.84 8.79 -25.97
N ASP A 82 24.52 9.85 -25.51
CA ASP A 82 25.15 9.88 -24.17
C ASP A 82 24.14 9.70 -23.03
N GLY A 83 22.88 10.10 -23.23
CA GLY A 83 21.79 9.91 -22.27
C GLY A 83 21.18 8.50 -22.24
N MET A 84 21.52 7.59 -23.16
CA MET A 84 20.74 6.37 -23.40
C MET A 84 20.69 5.42 -22.20
N GLN A 85 21.82 5.16 -21.54
CA GLN A 85 21.83 4.25 -20.38
C GLN A 85 21.00 4.80 -19.21
N GLN A 86 21.07 6.11 -18.99
CA GLN A 86 20.25 6.79 -17.99
C GLN A 86 18.76 6.71 -18.36
N ALA A 87 18.44 6.92 -19.64
CA ALA A 87 17.09 6.82 -20.17
C ALA A 87 16.51 5.40 -20.00
N LEU A 88 17.32 4.36 -20.24
CA LEU A 88 16.94 2.96 -20.06
C LEU A 88 16.66 2.62 -18.59
N ASP A 89 17.49 3.09 -17.66
CA ASP A 89 17.26 2.91 -16.22
C ASP A 89 15.91 3.53 -15.78
N TYR A 90 15.57 4.69 -16.34
CA TYR A 90 14.28 5.35 -16.10
C TYR A 90 13.14 4.60 -16.76
N ALA A 91 13.32 4.15 -17.99
CA ALA A 91 12.33 3.40 -18.75
C ALA A 91 11.97 2.06 -18.07
N VAL A 92 12.95 1.34 -17.53
CA VAL A 92 12.72 0.13 -16.72
C VAL A 92 11.90 0.45 -15.49
N THR A 93 12.18 1.57 -14.82
CA THR A 93 11.43 1.98 -13.62
C THR A 93 9.98 2.36 -13.96
N LEU A 94 9.77 3.08 -15.05
CA LEU A 94 8.48 3.62 -15.50
C LEU A 94 7.68 2.64 -16.37
N ASP A 95 8.24 1.47 -16.68
CA ASP A 95 7.71 0.49 -17.65
C ASP A 95 7.41 1.09 -19.05
N ILE A 96 8.33 1.92 -19.55
CA ILE A 96 8.19 2.62 -20.84
C ILE A 96 8.94 1.88 -21.96
N PRO A 97 8.29 1.44 -23.04
CA PRO A 97 8.96 0.61 -24.06
C PRO A 97 9.87 1.38 -25.03
N PHE A 98 9.56 2.63 -25.34
CA PHE A 98 10.28 3.39 -26.37
C PHE A 98 11.19 4.44 -25.74
N VAL A 99 12.49 4.34 -25.94
CA VAL A 99 13.47 5.17 -25.24
C VAL A 99 14.30 5.96 -26.23
N PHE A 100 14.46 7.25 -26.00
CA PHE A 100 15.19 8.15 -26.86
C PHE A 100 16.25 8.91 -26.06
N ALA A 101 17.40 9.14 -26.69
CA ALA A 101 18.41 10.09 -26.24
C ALA A 101 18.61 11.15 -27.33
N SER A 102 18.84 12.41 -26.94
CA SER A 102 19.08 13.49 -27.90
C SER A 102 19.99 14.58 -27.34
N ASN A 103 20.76 15.20 -28.22
CA ASN A 103 21.55 16.41 -27.97
C ASN A 103 21.12 17.58 -28.90
N GLY A 104 19.96 17.45 -29.56
CA GLY A 104 19.43 18.41 -30.52
C GLY A 104 19.84 18.24 -31.99
N ASP A 105 20.79 17.37 -32.34
CA ASP A 105 21.14 17.07 -33.75
C ASP A 105 20.31 15.94 -34.36
N GLY A 106 19.78 15.06 -33.52
CA GLY A 106 18.95 13.93 -33.89
C GLY A 106 18.55 13.15 -32.66
N PHE A 107 18.19 11.89 -32.83
CA PHE A 107 17.85 10.98 -31.74
C PHE A 107 18.59 9.67 -31.89
N VAL A 108 18.98 9.07 -30.77
CA VAL A 108 19.20 7.62 -30.71
C VAL A 108 17.93 7.02 -30.11
N PHE A 109 17.32 6.07 -30.80
CA PHE A 109 16.13 5.34 -30.37
C PHE A 109 16.53 3.93 -29.95
N HIS A 110 16.02 3.48 -28.80
CA HIS A 110 16.12 2.13 -28.29
C HIS A 110 14.72 1.53 -28.12
N ASP A 111 14.47 0.40 -28.78
CA ASP A 111 13.24 -0.37 -28.68
C ASP A 111 13.34 -1.48 -27.61
N ARG A 112 12.64 -1.30 -26.48
CA ARG A 112 12.58 -2.32 -25.41
C ARG A 112 11.53 -3.39 -25.64
N THR A 113 10.74 -3.32 -26.71
CA THR A 113 9.68 -4.31 -27.00
C THR A 113 10.23 -5.62 -27.57
N GLY A 114 11.42 -5.58 -28.17
CA GLY A 114 12.01 -6.71 -28.87
C GLY A 114 11.38 -7.01 -30.23
N LEU A 115 10.52 -6.12 -30.74
CA LEU A 115 9.87 -6.29 -32.05
C LEU A 115 10.71 -5.78 -33.22
N SER A 116 11.61 -4.83 -32.97
CA SER A 116 12.45 -4.26 -34.02
C SER A 116 13.62 -5.17 -34.39
N ALA A 117 13.95 -5.24 -35.69
CA ALA A 117 15.12 -5.97 -36.17
C ALA A 117 16.45 -5.39 -35.66
N GLN A 118 16.48 -4.08 -35.44
CA GLN A 118 17.58 -3.37 -34.77
C GLN A 118 17.04 -2.77 -33.47
N ILE A 119 17.67 -3.11 -32.36
CA ILE A 119 17.27 -2.63 -31.02
C ILE A 119 17.57 -1.13 -30.89
N GLU A 120 18.73 -0.69 -31.38
CA GLU A 120 19.11 0.73 -31.38
C GLU A 120 19.31 1.27 -32.80
N THR A 121 18.75 2.46 -33.05
CA THR A 121 18.85 3.14 -34.35
C THR A 121 19.07 4.64 -34.16
N THR A 122 19.69 5.28 -35.14
CA THR A 122 19.85 6.75 -35.17
C THR A 122 18.80 7.36 -36.09
N LEU A 123 18.10 8.38 -35.59
CA LEU A 123 17.09 9.14 -36.30
C LEU A 123 17.60 10.56 -36.51
N GLY A 124 17.34 11.13 -37.68
CA GLY A 124 17.52 12.57 -37.90
C GLY A 124 16.58 13.39 -37.02
N ILE A 125 16.85 14.69 -36.86
CA ILE A 125 16.02 15.57 -36.01
C ILE A 125 14.54 15.58 -36.41
N ASN A 126 14.21 15.42 -37.69
CA ASN A 126 12.82 15.34 -38.18
C ASN A 126 12.29 13.90 -38.30
N GLY A 127 13.04 12.91 -37.82
CA GLY A 127 12.70 11.49 -37.90
C GLY A 127 12.00 10.94 -36.67
N PHE A 128 11.56 11.80 -35.74
CA PHE A 128 10.88 11.36 -34.53
C PHE A 128 9.52 10.69 -34.86
N PRO A 129 9.19 9.53 -34.27
CA PRO A 129 7.96 8.83 -34.60
C PRO A 129 6.72 9.53 -34.02
N SER A 130 5.60 9.44 -34.74
CA SER A 130 4.32 9.99 -34.29
C SER A 130 3.73 9.18 -33.13
N PRO A 131 2.78 9.75 -32.34
CA PRO A 131 2.11 9.01 -31.28
C PRO A 131 1.41 7.74 -31.79
N SER A 132 0.78 7.81 -32.96
CA SER A 132 0.05 6.69 -33.56
C SER A 132 0.97 5.55 -34.01
N VAL A 133 2.18 5.86 -34.48
CA VAL A 133 3.19 4.84 -34.86
C VAL A 133 3.65 4.08 -33.63
N LEU A 134 4.06 4.78 -32.58
CA LEU A 134 4.51 4.13 -31.34
C LEU A 134 3.37 3.37 -30.66
N TRP A 135 2.15 3.91 -30.67
CA TRP A 135 0.99 3.21 -30.10
C TRP A 135 0.67 1.91 -30.84
N LYS A 136 0.73 1.91 -32.19
CA LYS A 136 0.54 0.68 -32.96
C LYS A 136 1.58 -0.38 -32.60
N GLN A 137 2.84 0.01 -32.43
CA GLN A 137 3.90 -0.90 -31.97
C GLN A 137 3.65 -1.40 -30.55
N TYR A 138 3.18 -0.51 -29.66
CA TYR A 138 2.76 -0.87 -28.29
C TYR A 138 1.68 -1.95 -28.30
N CYS A 139 0.63 -1.77 -29.11
CA CYS A 139 -0.46 -2.74 -29.22
C CYS A 139 0.04 -4.09 -29.76
N VAL A 140 0.93 -4.11 -30.76
CA VAL A 140 1.54 -5.35 -31.25
C VAL A 140 2.37 -6.03 -30.16
N TRP A 141 3.20 -5.27 -29.45
CA TRP A 141 4.06 -5.80 -28.38
C TRP A 141 3.25 -6.41 -27.25
N LYS A 142 2.21 -5.70 -26.82
CA LYS A 142 1.30 -6.19 -25.79
C LYS A 142 0.29 -7.20 -26.33
N GLY A 143 0.15 -7.41 -27.63
CA GLY A 143 -0.88 -8.28 -28.20
C GLY A 143 -2.30 -7.79 -27.92
N LEU A 144 -2.54 -6.47 -28.04
CA LEU A 144 -3.83 -5.84 -27.79
C LEU A 144 -4.67 -5.76 -29.07
N ALA A 145 -5.86 -6.34 -29.03
CA ALA A 145 -6.91 -6.18 -30.02
C ALA A 145 -7.63 -4.82 -29.86
N PRO A 146 -8.29 -4.30 -30.92
CA PRO A 146 -8.98 -3.00 -30.87
C PRO A 146 -10.01 -2.86 -29.73
N GLU A 147 -10.72 -3.93 -29.39
CA GLU A 147 -11.70 -3.91 -28.29
C GLU A 147 -11.02 -3.79 -26.92
N GLN A 148 -9.83 -4.39 -26.76
CA GLN A 148 -9.04 -4.33 -25.54
C GLN A 148 -8.41 -2.95 -25.36
N GLU A 149 -8.03 -2.30 -26.47
CA GLU A 149 -7.48 -0.94 -26.48
C GLU A 149 -8.38 0.05 -25.77
N LYS A 150 -9.70 -0.01 -26.01
CA LYS A 150 -10.70 0.86 -25.36
C LYS A 150 -10.64 0.76 -23.84
N THR A 151 -10.40 -0.43 -23.31
CA THR A 151 -10.29 -0.66 -21.86
C THR A 151 -8.94 -0.20 -21.31
N VAL A 152 -7.85 -0.51 -22.03
CA VAL A 152 -6.48 -0.09 -21.67
C VAL A 152 -6.32 1.44 -21.72
N LEU A 153 -7.12 2.13 -22.54
CA LEU A 153 -7.13 3.59 -22.63
C LEU A 153 -8.27 4.26 -21.84
N GLN A 154 -9.07 3.50 -21.09
CA GLN A 154 -10.06 4.12 -20.20
C GLN A 154 -9.36 5.01 -19.16
N PRO A 155 -9.68 6.33 -19.08
CA PRO A 155 -9.02 7.24 -18.15
C PRO A 155 -9.19 6.85 -16.67
N TYR A 156 -8.19 7.23 -15.86
CA TYR A 156 -8.30 7.22 -14.40
C TYR A 156 -9.45 8.12 -13.92
N TYR A 157 -9.93 7.87 -12.70
CA TYR A 157 -10.71 8.88 -12.01
C TYR A 157 -9.80 10.03 -11.57
N ASP A 158 -10.24 11.25 -11.86
CA ASP A 158 -9.63 12.50 -11.42
C ASP A 158 -10.67 13.28 -10.60
N ASP A 159 -10.32 13.61 -9.37
CA ASP A 159 -11.15 14.42 -8.46
C ASP A 159 -10.86 15.92 -8.58
N GLY A 160 -9.99 16.33 -9.51
CA GLY A 160 -9.57 17.71 -9.71
C GLY A 160 -8.54 18.20 -8.69
N SER A 161 -8.11 17.37 -7.74
CA SER A 161 -7.07 17.72 -6.76
C SER A 161 -5.66 17.69 -7.35
N GLY A 162 -5.51 17.16 -8.57
CA GLY A 162 -4.22 16.86 -9.19
C GLY A 162 -3.54 15.60 -8.62
N LYS A 163 -4.24 14.82 -7.79
CA LYS A 163 -3.75 13.54 -7.26
C LYS A 163 -3.77 12.47 -8.36
N GLU A 164 -2.62 12.23 -8.96
CA GLU A 164 -2.42 11.13 -9.90
C GLU A 164 -1.83 9.88 -9.23
N PRO A 165 -2.07 8.67 -9.78
CA PRO A 165 -1.33 7.48 -9.36
C PRO A 165 0.17 7.70 -9.52
N ARG A 166 0.96 7.32 -8.52
CA ARG A 166 2.43 7.30 -8.61
C ARG A 166 2.86 6.29 -9.67
N TYR A 167 4.09 6.39 -10.17
CA TYR A 167 4.56 5.54 -11.28
C TYR A 167 4.31 4.05 -11.03
N TYR A 168 4.62 3.56 -9.83
CA TYR A 168 4.46 2.15 -9.49
C TYR A 168 2.98 1.73 -9.34
N GLN A 169 2.09 2.67 -9.02
CA GLN A 169 0.64 2.42 -9.03
C GLN A 169 0.14 2.35 -10.47
N ARG A 170 0.60 3.24 -11.36
CA ARG A 170 0.27 3.18 -12.80
C ARG A 170 0.70 1.84 -13.39
N ASN A 171 1.94 1.41 -13.14
CA ASN A 171 2.45 0.13 -13.63
C ASN A 171 1.58 -1.03 -13.13
N ALA A 172 1.23 -1.05 -11.83
CA ALA A 172 0.34 -2.05 -11.27
C ALA A 172 -1.05 -2.06 -11.92
N ILE A 173 -1.67 -0.88 -12.07
CA ILE A 173 -3.01 -0.74 -12.66
C ILE A 173 -3.00 -1.17 -14.13
N ASN A 174 -2.04 -0.69 -14.90
CA ASN A 174 -1.93 -0.96 -16.32
C ASN A 174 -1.66 -2.43 -16.58
N THR A 175 -0.73 -3.04 -15.85
CA THR A 175 -0.42 -4.46 -16.00
C THR A 175 -1.61 -5.34 -15.60
N ALA A 176 -2.35 -4.98 -14.54
CA ALA A 176 -3.56 -5.68 -14.16
C ALA A 176 -4.65 -5.59 -15.24
N ILE A 177 -4.90 -4.40 -15.79
CA ILE A 177 -5.91 -4.21 -16.86
C ILE A 177 -5.49 -4.94 -18.14
N GLU A 178 -4.22 -4.89 -18.52
CA GLU A 178 -3.70 -5.66 -19.65
C GLU A 178 -3.89 -7.17 -19.46
N ALA A 179 -3.59 -7.71 -18.28
CA ALA A 179 -3.78 -9.12 -18.00
C ALA A 179 -5.27 -9.52 -18.06
N ILE A 180 -6.15 -8.71 -17.46
CA ILE A 180 -7.60 -8.97 -17.44
C ILE A 180 -8.19 -8.92 -18.85
N THR A 181 -7.82 -7.92 -19.65
CA THR A 181 -8.30 -7.79 -21.03
C THR A 181 -7.84 -8.93 -21.93
N LYS A 182 -6.70 -9.58 -21.62
CA LYS A 182 -6.20 -10.80 -22.26
C LYS A 182 -6.85 -12.10 -21.76
N GLY A 183 -7.86 -12.00 -20.88
CA GLY A 183 -8.58 -13.16 -20.35
C GLY A 183 -7.93 -13.81 -19.14
N GLN A 184 -6.91 -13.21 -18.52
CA GLN A 184 -6.37 -13.71 -17.26
C GLN A 184 -7.37 -13.41 -16.12
N ASN A 185 -7.97 -14.46 -15.58
CA ASN A 185 -9.00 -14.36 -14.54
C ASN A 185 -8.47 -14.37 -13.11
N ARG A 186 -7.17 -14.62 -12.90
CA ARG A 186 -6.55 -14.58 -11.57
C ARG A 186 -5.31 -13.71 -11.61
N ILE A 187 -5.33 -12.64 -10.82
CA ILE A 187 -4.33 -11.58 -10.82
C ILE A 187 -3.80 -11.42 -9.39
N LEU A 188 -2.49 -11.41 -9.23
CA LEU A 188 -1.85 -11.09 -7.96
C LEU A 188 -1.03 -9.79 -8.07
N LEU A 189 -1.28 -8.85 -7.18
CA LEU A 189 -0.51 -7.62 -7.02
C LEU A 189 0.17 -7.62 -5.66
N VAL A 190 1.50 -7.54 -5.66
CA VAL A 190 2.30 -7.47 -4.43
C VAL A 190 2.76 -6.04 -4.23
N MET A 191 2.27 -5.37 -3.20
CA MET A 191 2.56 -3.96 -2.94
C MET A 191 2.78 -3.74 -1.44
N ALA A 192 3.92 -3.15 -1.07
CA ALA A 192 4.23 -2.89 0.33
C ALA A 192 3.15 -2.05 1.05
N THR A 193 3.00 -2.27 2.36
CA THR A 193 2.09 -1.46 3.19
C THR A 193 2.45 0.02 3.09
N GLY A 194 1.44 0.89 3.03
CA GLY A 194 1.62 2.34 2.87
C GLY A 194 1.91 2.82 1.44
N THR A 195 1.93 1.93 0.43
CA THR A 195 2.14 2.36 -0.97
C THR A 195 0.86 2.68 -1.73
N GLY A 196 -0.32 2.57 -1.09
CA GLY A 196 -1.62 2.93 -1.67
C GLY A 196 -2.30 1.79 -2.43
N LYS A 197 -2.40 0.60 -1.82
CA LYS A 197 -3.11 -0.57 -2.39
C LYS A 197 -4.59 -0.27 -2.67
N THR A 198 -5.29 0.33 -1.70
CA THR A 198 -6.71 0.70 -1.81
C THR A 198 -6.96 1.65 -3.00
N TYR A 199 -6.18 2.72 -3.11
CA TYR A 199 -6.25 3.62 -4.27
C TYR A 199 -5.92 2.93 -5.61
N THR A 200 -4.99 1.96 -5.61
CA THR A 200 -4.67 1.16 -6.80
C THR A 200 -5.85 0.27 -7.21
N ALA A 201 -6.47 -0.41 -6.24
CA ALA A 201 -7.67 -1.22 -6.46
C ALA A 201 -8.84 -0.36 -6.95
N PHE A 202 -9.06 0.81 -6.34
CA PHE A 202 -10.05 1.79 -6.78
C PHE A 202 -9.89 2.13 -8.27
N GLN A 203 -8.68 2.51 -8.69
CA GLN A 203 -8.44 2.91 -10.09
C GLN A 203 -8.59 1.73 -11.08
N ILE A 204 -8.24 0.50 -10.68
CA ILE A 204 -8.51 -0.70 -11.50
C ILE A 204 -10.03 -0.89 -11.66
N ILE A 205 -10.76 -0.89 -10.54
CA ILE A 205 -12.22 -1.07 -10.55
C ILE A 205 -12.89 0.03 -11.37
N TRP A 206 -12.51 1.29 -11.14
CA TRP A 206 -13.05 2.45 -11.85
C TRP A 206 -12.88 2.32 -13.36
N ARG A 207 -11.68 1.96 -13.83
CA ARG A 207 -11.40 1.82 -15.25
C ARG A 207 -12.17 0.65 -15.88
N LEU A 208 -12.23 -0.51 -15.21
CA LEU A 208 -13.00 -1.65 -15.72
C LEU A 208 -14.52 -1.36 -15.72
N TRP A 209 -15.01 -0.66 -14.71
CA TRP A 209 -16.41 -0.26 -14.56
C TRP A 209 -16.82 0.76 -15.62
N LYS A 210 -16.05 1.84 -15.79
CA LYS A 210 -16.32 2.88 -16.80
C LYS A 210 -16.13 2.40 -18.24
N ALA A 211 -15.24 1.43 -18.47
CA ALA A 211 -15.11 0.79 -19.76
C ALA A 211 -16.28 -0.16 -20.09
N GLY A 212 -17.16 -0.46 -19.12
CA GLY A 212 -18.26 -1.41 -19.27
C GLY A 212 -17.82 -2.88 -19.30
N GLN A 213 -16.58 -3.18 -18.88
CA GLN A 213 -16.02 -4.53 -18.88
C GLN A 213 -16.49 -5.35 -17.66
N LYS A 214 -16.67 -4.68 -16.52
CA LYS A 214 -17.06 -5.29 -15.25
C LYS A 214 -18.15 -4.45 -14.60
N LYS A 215 -19.33 -5.03 -14.35
CA LYS A 215 -20.49 -4.31 -13.83
C LYS A 215 -20.79 -4.66 -12.38
N ARG A 216 -20.71 -5.94 -12.02
CA ARG A 216 -20.94 -6.42 -10.65
C ARG A 216 -19.61 -6.73 -10.00
N ILE A 217 -19.20 -5.89 -9.05
CA ILE A 217 -17.88 -5.95 -8.41
C ILE A 217 -18.04 -6.23 -6.92
N LEU A 218 -17.23 -7.13 -6.38
CA LEU A 218 -17.12 -7.39 -4.94
C LEU A 218 -15.71 -7.03 -4.45
N PHE A 219 -15.62 -6.13 -3.48
CA PHE A 219 -14.38 -5.83 -2.77
C PHE A 219 -14.42 -6.42 -1.35
N LEU A 220 -13.43 -7.24 -1.03
CA LEU A 220 -13.30 -7.95 0.23
C LEU A 220 -12.10 -7.42 1.02
N ALA A 221 -12.30 -7.20 2.31
CA ALA A 221 -11.23 -6.90 3.25
C ALA A 221 -11.42 -7.64 4.57
N ASP A 222 -10.39 -7.63 5.41
CA ASP A 222 -10.38 -8.31 6.71
C ASP A 222 -11.16 -7.61 7.80
N ARG A 223 -11.15 -6.26 7.81
CA ARG A 223 -11.63 -5.51 8.96
C ARG A 223 -12.69 -4.50 8.56
N ASN A 224 -13.71 -4.34 9.42
CA ASN A 224 -14.76 -3.35 9.23
C ASN A 224 -14.20 -1.94 8.99
N VAL A 225 -13.18 -1.55 9.76
CA VAL A 225 -12.51 -0.24 9.63
C VAL A 225 -11.92 -0.05 8.23
N LEU A 226 -11.35 -1.09 7.62
CA LEU A 226 -10.81 -1.02 6.26
C LEU A 226 -11.91 -0.80 5.21
N ILE A 227 -13.04 -1.51 5.34
CA ILE A 227 -14.19 -1.33 4.45
C ILE A 227 -14.78 0.08 4.62
N ASP A 228 -15.04 0.47 5.86
CA ASP A 228 -15.59 1.77 6.23
C ASP A 228 -14.75 2.92 5.65
N GLN A 229 -13.43 2.90 5.91
CA GLN A 229 -12.50 3.91 5.39
C GLN A 229 -12.38 3.90 3.87
N THR A 230 -12.45 2.73 3.24
CA THR A 230 -12.40 2.60 1.78
C THR A 230 -13.61 3.30 1.16
N MET A 231 -14.82 3.07 1.68
CA MET A 231 -16.06 3.65 1.15
C MET A 231 -16.10 5.17 1.24
N VAL A 232 -15.71 5.74 2.39
CA VAL A 232 -15.80 7.20 2.63
C VAL A 232 -14.65 8.01 2.01
N ASN A 233 -13.57 7.33 1.61
CA ASN A 233 -12.38 7.95 1.02
C ASN A 233 -12.22 7.52 -0.44
N ASP A 234 -11.36 6.54 -0.72
CA ASP A 234 -10.93 6.19 -2.08
C ASP A 234 -12.11 5.78 -2.99
N PHE A 235 -13.14 5.10 -2.44
CA PHE A 235 -14.27 4.58 -3.22
C PHE A 235 -15.49 5.52 -3.25
N ARG A 236 -15.42 6.67 -2.58
CA ARG A 236 -16.47 7.70 -2.60
C ARG A 236 -16.97 8.05 -4.01
N PRO A 237 -16.13 8.10 -5.06
CA PRO A 237 -16.58 8.41 -6.43
C PRO A 237 -17.60 7.44 -7.02
N PHE A 238 -17.76 6.24 -6.46
CA PHE A 238 -18.81 5.30 -6.88
C PHE A 238 -20.20 5.72 -6.41
N GLY A 239 -20.30 6.50 -5.33
CA GLY A 239 -21.55 7.08 -4.83
C GLY A 239 -22.67 6.03 -4.69
N ALA A 240 -23.83 6.32 -5.29
CA ALA A 240 -25.02 5.47 -5.20
C ALA A 240 -24.88 4.09 -5.87
N ALA A 241 -23.83 3.86 -6.66
CA ALA A 241 -23.56 2.54 -7.25
C ALA A 241 -22.98 1.55 -6.23
N MET A 242 -22.55 2.04 -5.06
CA MET A 242 -21.81 1.28 -4.06
C MET A 242 -22.64 1.01 -2.79
N ALA A 243 -22.51 -0.18 -2.23
CA ALA A 243 -23.11 -0.52 -0.94
C ALA A 243 -22.29 -1.56 -0.15
N LYS A 244 -22.42 -1.51 1.18
CA LYS A 244 -21.80 -2.47 2.09
C LYS A 244 -22.70 -3.69 2.32
N LEU A 245 -22.12 -4.87 2.28
CA LEU A 245 -22.73 -6.13 2.72
C LEU A 245 -22.67 -6.20 4.26
N SER A 246 -23.55 -5.45 4.91
CA SER A 246 -23.68 -5.35 6.37
C SER A 246 -25.15 -5.14 6.75
N THR A 247 -25.58 -5.71 7.86
CA THR A 247 -26.94 -5.49 8.43
C THR A 247 -27.05 -4.20 9.24
N GLY A 248 -25.91 -3.59 9.60
CA GLY A 248 -25.85 -2.33 10.32
C GLY A 248 -25.33 -1.20 9.44
N ALA A 249 -26.13 -0.13 9.32
CA ALA A 249 -25.67 1.14 8.79
C ALA A 249 -24.87 1.88 9.86
N LYS A 250 -23.79 2.54 9.44
CA LYS A 250 -22.91 3.32 10.31
C LYS A 250 -22.74 4.71 9.72
N THR A 251 -22.78 5.73 10.58
CA THR A 251 -22.44 7.11 10.21
C THR A 251 -21.01 7.38 10.64
N ILE A 252 -20.22 7.92 9.73
CA ILE A 252 -18.79 8.21 9.92
C ILE A 252 -18.61 9.72 9.74
N GLU A 253 -17.92 10.35 10.69
CA GLU A 253 -17.43 11.71 10.54
C GLU A 253 -16.11 11.71 9.76
N ARG A 254 -16.06 12.52 8.71
CA ARG A 254 -14.88 12.67 7.84
C ARG A 254 -13.93 13.70 8.43
N ALA A 255 -12.70 13.74 7.91
CA ALA A 255 -11.68 14.69 8.34
C ALA A 255 -12.09 16.17 8.11
N ASP A 256 -13.01 16.43 7.18
CA ASP A 256 -13.59 17.75 6.91
C ASP A 256 -14.80 18.09 7.81
N GLY A 257 -15.12 17.23 8.79
CA GLY A 257 -16.26 17.36 9.70
C GLY A 257 -17.62 16.96 9.09
N SER A 258 -17.66 16.50 7.83
CA SER A 258 -18.91 16.03 7.23
C SER A 258 -19.29 14.64 7.73
N LEU A 259 -20.59 14.42 7.95
CA LEU A 259 -21.14 13.13 8.35
C LEU A 259 -21.59 12.35 7.11
N GLU A 260 -21.12 11.12 6.95
CA GLU A 260 -21.49 10.23 5.87
C GLU A 260 -22.11 8.94 6.42
N THR A 261 -23.37 8.68 6.06
CA THR A 261 -24.05 7.43 6.42
C THR A 261 -23.83 6.40 5.34
N MET A 262 -23.25 5.27 5.72
CA MET A 262 -22.94 4.19 4.79
C MET A 262 -24.20 3.51 4.26
N THR A 263 -24.31 3.41 2.95
CA THR A 263 -25.34 2.60 2.28
C THR A 263 -25.08 1.11 2.48
N THR A 264 -26.11 0.37 2.90
CA THR A 264 -26.07 -1.08 3.08
C THR A 264 -26.93 -1.79 2.04
N ALA A 265 -26.42 -2.90 1.50
CA ALA A 265 -27.14 -3.74 0.54
C ALA A 265 -27.94 -4.87 1.22
N ILE A 266 -27.99 -4.92 2.55
CA ILE A 266 -28.70 -5.98 3.29
C ILE A 266 -29.73 -5.32 4.19
N ASP A 267 -30.96 -5.82 4.15
CA ASP A 267 -32.03 -5.37 5.05
C ASP A 267 -32.04 -6.14 6.40
N GLN A 268 -32.92 -5.75 7.31
CA GLN A 268 -33.04 -6.41 8.63
C GLN A 268 -33.49 -7.88 8.53
N ALA A 269 -34.12 -8.27 7.42
CA ALA A 269 -34.51 -9.65 7.12
C ALA A 269 -33.41 -10.44 6.39
N ARG A 270 -32.19 -9.88 6.28
CA ARG A 270 -31.03 -10.44 5.56
C ARG A 270 -31.24 -10.62 4.06
N ARG A 271 -32.20 -9.94 3.45
CA ARG A 271 -32.38 -9.93 2.00
C ARG A 271 -31.39 -8.97 1.37
N ILE A 272 -30.81 -9.38 0.25
CA ILE A 272 -29.79 -8.59 -0.46
C ILE A 272 -30.43 -7.77 -1.57
N ASP A 273 -30.15 -6.47 -1.57
CA ASP A 273 -30.43 -5.59 -2.68
C ASP A 273 -29.41 -5.78 -3.81
N THR A 274 -29.88 -6.37 -4.91
CA THR A 274 -29.08 -6.67 -6.10
C THR A 274 -29.00 -5.49 -7.08
N ALA A 275 -29.54 -4.31 -6.74
CA ALA A 275 -29.49 -3.14 -7.60
C ALA A 275 -28.09 -2.53 -7.70
N TYR A 276 -27.30 -2.57 -6.63
CA TYR A 276 -25.95 -1.99 -6.57
C TYR A 276 -24.95 -2.67 -7.49
N GLU A 277 -23.98 -1.92 -7.99
CA GLU A 277 -22.95 -2.44 -8.91
C GLU A 277 -21.66 -2.81 -8.17
N ILE A 278 -21.39 -2.13 -7.05
CA ILE A 278 -20.14 -2.29 -6.29
C ILE A 278 -20.48 -2.65 -4.84
N TYR A 279 -20.10 -3.85 -4.46
CA TYR A 279 -20.33 -4.40 -3.12
C TYR A 279 -19.04 -4.42 -2.34
N LEU A 280 -19.10 -4.04 -1.07
CA LEU A 280 -17.98 -4.15 -0.14
C LEU A 280 -18.37 -5.00 1.04
N GLY A 281 -17.50 -5.91 1.47
CA GLY A 281 -17.79 -6.72 2.65
C GLY A 281 -16.59 -7.37 3.29
N LEU A 282 -16.83 -7.92 4.47
CA LEU A 282 -15.83 -8.70 5.18
C LEU A 282 -15.93 -10.15 4.78
N TYR A 283 -14.79 -10.80 4.54
CA TYR A 283 -14.81 -12.22 4.21
C TYR A 283 -15.48 -13.05 5.32
N GLN A 284 -15.19 -12.75 6.60
CA GLN A 284 -15.82 -13.42 7.75
C GLN A 284 -17.33 -13.22 7.83
N ALA A 285 -17.81 -12.03 7.46
CA ALA A 285 -19.25 -11.70 7.52
C ALA A 285 -20.01 -12.36 6.37
N ILE A 286 -19.33 -12.61 5.25
CA ILE A 286 -19.92 -13.18 4.05
C ILE A 286 -19.93 -14.72 4.11
N THR A 287 -18.92 -15.35 4.72
CA THR A 287 -18.94 -16.81 4.95
C THR A 287 -19.75 -17.19 6.19
N GLY A 288 -19.48 -16.60 7.36
CA GLY A 288 -20.04 -17.08 8.62
C GLY A 288 -19.61 -18.52 8.99
N PRO A 289 -19.74 -18.92 10.25
CA PRO A 289 -19.35 -20.26 10.72
C PRO A 289 -20.28 -21.39 10.26
N GLU A 290 -21.55 -21.08 9.97
CA GLU A 290 -22.56 -22.07 9.57
C GLU A 290 -23.02 -21.83 8.13
N GLU A 291 -23.41 -22.92 7.45
CA GLU A 291 -23.94 -22.88 6.08
C GLU A 291 -25.10 -21.89 5.89
N ARG A 292 -26.02 -21.79 6.86
CA ARG A 292 -27.14 -20.84 6.82
C ARG A 292 -26.73 -19.37 6.96
N GLN A 293 -25.47 -19.12 7.31
CA GLN A 293 -24.91 -17.79 7.52
C GLN A 293 -24.05 -17.33 6.33
N LYS A 294 -23.81 -18.20 5.34
CA LYS A 294 -23.06 -17.95 4.10
C LYS A 294 -23.82 -17.04 3.16
N LEU A 295 -23.74 -15.74 3.43
CA LEU A 295 -24.36 -14.68 2.65
C LEU A 295 -23.98 -14.73 1.16
N PHE A 296 -22.75 -15.15 0.81
CA PHE A 296 -22.36 -15.21 -0.61
C PHE A 296 -23.23 -16.17 -1.44
N ARG A 297 -23.85 -17.18 -0.83
CA ARG A 297 -24.70 -18.15 -1.54
C ARG A 297 -26.09 -17.60 -1.90
N GLU A 298 -26.46 -16.46 -1.33
CA GLU A 298 -27.66 -15.71 -1.76
C GLU A 298 -27.46 -15.07 -3.13
N PHE A 299 -26.20 -14.89 -3.57
CA PHE A 299 -25.88 -14.53 -4.93
C PHE A 299 -25.72 -15.76 -5.80
N SER A 300 -26.11 -15.68 -7.08
CA SER A 300 -25.79 -16.74 -8.03
C SER A 300 -24.28 -16.83 -8.29
N PRO A 301 -23.71 -18.01 -8.59
CA PRO A 301 -22.26 -18.17 -8.85
C PRO A 301 -21.70 -17.27 -9.97
N GLY A 302 -22.55 -16.83 -10.89
CA GLY A 302 -22.21 -15.91 -11.99
C GLY A 302 -22.60 -14.46 -11.74
N PHE A 303 -22.95 -14.07 -10.51
CA PHE A 303 -23.42 -12.72 -10.22
C PHE A 303 -22.32 -11.67 -10.35
N PHE A 304 -21.11 -11.95 -9.85
CA PHE A 304 -19.99 -11.01 -9.88
C PHE A 304 -19.13 -11.20 -11.14
N ASP A 305 -18.77 -10.09 -11.78
CA ASP A 305 -17.83 -10.07 -12.90
C ASP A 305 -16.38 -9.94 -12.42
N LEU A 306 -16.19 -9.28 -11.27
CA LEU A 306 -14.89 -8.96 -10.66
C LEU A 306 -14.96 -9.12 -9.14
N ILE A 307 -13.97 -9.79 -8.56
CA ILE A 307 -13.74 -9.85 -7.12
C ILE A 307 -12.34 -9.32 -6.82
N VAL A 308 -12.23 -8.40 -5.87
CA VAL A 308 -10.96 -7.84 -5.40
C VAL A 308 -10.81 -8.16 -3.92
N ILE A 309 -9.69 -8.76 -3.53
CA ILE A 309 -9.39 -9.10 -2.14
C ILE A 309 -8.17 -8.30 -1.69
N ASP A 310 -8.36 -7.47 -0.68
CA ASP A 310 -7.26 -6.82 0.03
C ASP A 310 -6.69 -7.72 1.13
N GLU A 311 -5.38 -7.66 1.31
CA GLU A 311 -4.60 -8.52 2.23
C GLU A 311 -4.87 -10.02 2.06
N CYS A 312 -4.85 -10.50 0.81
CA CYS A 312 -5.14 -11.90 0.44
C CYS A 312 -4.18 -12.95 1.03
N HIS A 313 -3.24 -12.58 1.90
CA HIS A 313 -2.27 -13.46 2.58
C HIS A 313 -2.67 -13.90 3.98
N ARG A 314 -3.79 -13.38 4.49
CA ARG A 314 -4.27 -13.74 5.82
C ARG A 314 -4.82 -15.16 5.77
N GLY A 315 -4.20 -15.98 6.61
CA GLY A 315 -4.24 -17.42 6.50
C GLY A 315 -3.77 -18.07 7.78
N SER A 316 -4.70 -18.21 8.71
CA SER A 316 -4.86 -19.46 9.44
C SER A 316 -5.59 -20.45 8.51
N ALA A 317 -5.46 -21.75 8.72
CA ALA A 317 -6.16 -22.75 7.90
C ALA A 317 -7.68 -22.47 7.78
N ALA A 318 -8.29 -21.87 8.80
CA ALA A 318 -9.69 -21.44 8.80
C ALA A 318 -9.95 -20.15 8.00
N GLU A 319 -9.11 -19.11 8.13
CA GLU A 319 -9.28 -17.86 7.36
C GLU A 319 -8.96 -18.04 5.87
N ASP A 320 -7.97 -18.87 5.54
CA ASP A 320 -7.67 -19.27 4.15
C ASP A 320 -8.85 -20.00 3.52
N SER A 321 -9.55 -20.84 4.30
CA SER A 321 -10.74 -21.54 3.82
C SER A 321 -11.90 -20.58 3.49
N ALA A 322 -12.02 -19.47 4.23
CA ALA A 322 -13.17 -18.57 4.11
C ALA A 322 -13.17 -17.78 2.79
N TRP A 323 -12.08 -17.07 2.46
CA TRP A 323 -12.04 -16.34 1.19
C TRP A 323 -11.89 -17.31 0.00
N ARG A 324 -11.19 -18.44 0.17
CA ARG A 324 -11.04 -19.42 -0.90
C ARG A 324 -12.38 -20.05 -1.28
N GLU A 325 -13.25 -20.35 -0.32
CA GLU A 325 -14.61 -20.81 -0.59
C GLU A 325 -15.40 -19.79 -1.42
N ILE A 326 -15.31 -18.50 -1.08
CA ILE A 326 -15.96 -17.42 -1.84
C ILE A 326 -15.43 -17.39 -3.29
N LEU A 327 -14.11 -17.46 -3.46
CA LEU A 327 -13.50 -17.38 -4.79
C LEU A 327 -13.75 -18.64 -5.64
N GLU A 328 -13.80 -19.82 -5.04
CA GLU A 328 -14.15 -21.06 -5.74
C GLU A 328 -15.63 -21.05 -6.17
N TYR A 329 -16.52 -20.51 -5.32
CA TYR A 329 -17.93 -20.32 -5.67
C TYR A 329 -18.12 -19.36 -6.85
N PHE A 330 -17.46 -18.19 -6.83
CA PHE A 330 -17.46 -17.21 -7.92
C PHE A 330 -16.30 -17.41 -8.91
N SER A 331 -16.03 -18.66 -9.28
CA SER A 331 -14.89 -19.01 -10.15
C SER A 331 -14.95 -18.44 -11.57
N ALA A 332 -16.13 -18.05 -12.04
CA ALA A 332 -16.31 -17.38 -13.33
C ALA A 332 -15.90 -15.89 -13.31
N ALA A 333 -15.86 -15.27 -12.12
CA ALA A 333 -15.43 -13.89 -11.97
C ALA A 333 -13.93 -13.75 -12.22
N THR A 334 -13.50 -12.58 -12.69
CA THR A 334 -12.09 -12.20 -12.61
C THR A 334 -11.76 -11.89 -11.14
N GLN A 335 -10.61 -12.33 -10.65
CA GLN A 335 -10.24 -12.25 -9.24
C GLN A 335 -8.87 -11.60 -9.09
N ILE A 336 -8.80 -10.53 -8.30
CA ILE A 336 -7.57 -9.77 -8.03
C ILE A 336 -7.25 -9.89 -6.54
N GLY A 337 -6.12 -10.52 -6.22
CA GLY A 337 -5.53 -10.51 -4.89
C GLY A 337 -4.53 -9.38 -4.74
N LEU A 338 -4.67 -8.55 -3.70
CA LEU A 338 -3.65 -7.59 -3.28
C LEU A 338 -3.02 -8.05 -1.96
N THR A 339 -1.71 -7.94 -1.84
CA THR A 339 -0.99 -8.29 -0.60
C THR A 339 0.31 -7.51 -0.47
N ALA A 340 0.71 -7.21 0.77
CA ALA A 340 2.08 -6.75 1.06
C ALA A 340 3.08 -7.88 1.28
N THR A 341 2.59 -9.09 1.57
CA THR A 341 3.38 -10.24 1.97
C THR A 341 2.84 -11.51 1.32
N PRO A 342 3.24 -11.83 0.08
CA PRO A 342 2.88 -13.12 -0.49
C PRO A 342 3.43 -14.22 0.41
N LYS A 343 2.60 -15.20 0.74
CA LYS A 343 3.00 -16.39 1.50
C LYS A 343 3.27 -17.53 0.52
N GLU A 344 4.41 -18.18 0.71
CA GLU A 344 4.71 -19.50 0.16
C GLU A 344 5.00 -20.43 1.33
N THR A 345 4.06 -21.30 1.66
CA THR A 345 4.30 -22.43 2.57
C THR A 345 3.95 -23.73 1.85
N GLU A 346 4.38 -24.86 2.43
CA GLU A 346 4.11 -26.21 1.91
C GLU A 346 2.60 -26.53 1.79
N TYR A 347 1.73 -25.82 2.53
CA TYR A 347 0.29 -26.09 2.61
C TYR A 347 -0.61 -24.95 2.10
N VAL A 348 -0.10 -23.72 2.02
CA VAL A 348 -0.86 -22.53 1.63
C VAL A 348 0.01 -21.61 0.79
N SER A 349 -0.44 -21.32 -0.44
CA SER A 349 0.21 -20.34 -1.29
C SER A 349 -0.82 -19.54 -2.06
N ASN A 350 -0.83 -18.23 -1.83
CA ASN A 350 -1.58 -17.29 -2.67
C ASN A 350 -1.11 -17.36 -4.11
N ILE A 351 0.18 -17.63 -4.32
CA ILE A 351 0.79 -17.80 -5.64
C ILE A 351 0.26 -19.09 -6.28
N HIS A 352 0.02 -20.15 -5.51
CA HIS A 352 -0.65 -21.34 -6.07
C HIS A 352 -2.08 -21.04 -6.54
N TYR A 353 -2.83 -20.20 -5.82
CA TYR A 353 -4.18 -19.85 -6.23
C TYR A 353 -4.21 -18.85 -7.40
N PHE A 354 -3.52 -17.72 -7.25
CA PHE A 354 -3.56 -16.58 -8.19
C PHE A 354 -2.52 -16.65 -9.31
N GLY A 355 -1.50 -17.49 -9.19
CA GLY A 355 -0.32 -17.47 -10.04
C GLY A 355 0.74 -16.46 -9.59
N GLU A 356 1.79 -16.33 -10.40
CA GLU A 356 2.84 -15.33 -10.21
C GLU A 356 2.27 -13.89 -10.19
N PRO A 357 2.82 -13.00 -9.36
CA PRO A 357 2.37 -11.62 -9.30
C PRO A 357 2.62 -10.93 -10.64
N VAL A 358 1.58 -10.31 -11.20
CA VAL A 358 1.71 -9.52 -12.44
C VAL A 358 2.51 -8.25 -12.19
N TYR A 359 2.57 -7.77 -10.95
CA TYR A 359 3.41 -6.65 -10.55
C TYR A 359 3.81 -6.73 -9.07
N THR A 360 5.05 -6.33 -8.77
CA THR A 360 5.59 -6.29 -7.42
C THR A 360 6.27 -4.95 -7.11
N TYR A 361 5.85 -4.29 -6.03
CA TYR A 361 6.49 -3.10 -5.47
C TYR A 361 6.86 -3.31 -4.00
N THR A 362 8.16 -3.48 -3.75
CA THR A 362 8.68 -3.92 -2.45
C THR A 362 8.92 -2.77 -1.47
N LEU A 363 8.98 -3.09 -0.17
CA LEU A 363 9.38 -2.15 0.88
C LEU A 363 10.76 -1.53 0.60
N LYS A 364 11.71 -2.36 0.14
CA LYS A 364 13.07 -1.92 -0.25
C LYS A 364 13.02 -0.86 -1.35
N GLN A 365 12.15 -1.06 -2.35
CA GLN A 365 11.96 -0.12 -3.43
C GLN A 365 11.28 1.18 -2.94
N GLY A 366 10.22 1.07 -2.13
CA GLY A 366 9.56 2.23 -1.52
C GLY A 366 10.49 3.11 -0.70
N ILE A 367 11.41 2.51 0.08
CA ILE A 367 12.44 3.24 0.84
C ILE A 367 13.46 3.90 -0.11
N ARG A 368 13.94 3.17 -1.12
CA ARG A 368 14.91 3.68 -2.11
C ARG A 368 14.35 4.87 -2.88
N ASP A 369 13.08 4.82 -3.24
CA ASP A 369 12.41 5.87 -4.00
C ASP A 369 11.99 7.06 -3.12
N GLY A 370 12.08 6.93 -1.80
CA GLY A 370 11.74 7.99 -0.85
C GLY A 370 10.25 8.14 -0.56
N PHE A 371 9.45 7.13 -0.90
CA PHE A 371 8.02 7.07 -0.61
C PHE A 371 7.70 6.41 0.74
N LEU A 372 8.56 5.51 1.22
CA LEU A 372 8.44 4.88 2.53
C LEU A 372 9.60 5.31 3.44
N ALA A 373 9.31 5.40 4.73
CA ALA A 373 10.31 5.73 5.74
C ALA A 373 11.32 4.59 5.90
N PRO A 374 12.63 4.87 6.02
CA PRO A 374 13.58 3.89 6.50
C PRO A 374 13.32 3.61 7.98
N TYR A 375 13.61 2.39 8.42
CA TYR A 375 13.49 1.98 9.81
C TYR A 375 14.82 1.46 10.35
N LYS A 376 14.97 1.50 11.67
CA LYS A 376 16.11 0.92 12.40
C LYS A 376 15.56 -0.06 13.44
N VAL A 377 16.05 -1.29 13.40
CA VAL A 377 15.73 -2.29 14.44
C VAL A 377 16.71 -2.12 15.59
N ILE A 378 16.18 -1.91 16.80
CA ILE A 378 16.96 -1.89 18.03
C ILE A 378 16.58 -3.16 18.80
N LYS A 379 17.53 -4.09 18.91
CA LYS A 379 17.34 -5.29 19.72
C LYS A 379 17.73 -4.97 21.16
N VAL A 380 16.83 -5.23 22.09
CA VAL A 380 17.03 -5.02 23.52
C VAL A 380 16.97 -6.39 24.19
N HIS A 381 18.00 -6.72 24.95
CA HIS A 381 18.05 -7.90 25.79
C HIS A 381 17.91 -7.41 27.23
N LEU A 382 16.85 -7.83 27.92
CA LEU A 382 16.70 -7.60 29.35
C LEU A 382 17.39 -8.75 30.09
N ASP A 383 18.06 -8.46 31.21
CA ASP A 383 18.75 -9.49 32.01
C ASP A 383 17.79 -10.64 32.37
N VAL A 384 16.53 -10.32 32.68
CA VAL A 384 15.46 -11.29 32.97
C VAL A 384 15.15 -12.22 31.77
N ASP A 385 15.31 -11.73 30.53
CA ASP A 385 15.11 -12.51 29.32
C ASP A 385 16.34 -13.38 28.97
N VAL A 386 17.53 -13.02 29.45
CA VAL A 386 18.81 -13.71 29.16
C VAL A 386 19.17 -14.72 30.25
N GLU A 387 19.02 -14.34 31.51
CA GLU A 387 19.42 -15.11 32.70
C GLU A 387 18.25 -15.94 33.27
N GLY A 388 17.02 -15.64 32.84
CA GLY A 388 15.80 -16.18 33.40
C GLY A 388 15.40 -15.48 34.70
N TYR A 389 14.14 -15.67 35.10
CA TYR A 389 13.65 -15.16 36.38
C TYR A 389 13.66 -16.28 37.41
N ARG A 390 14.25 -16.04 38.59
CA ARG A 390 14.10 -16.92 39.74
C ARG A 390 13.42 -16.12 40.86
N PRO A 391 12.22 -16.53 41.32
CA PRO A 391 11.49 -15.82 42.36
C PRO A 391 12.27 -15.82 43.68
N GLN A 392 12.04 -14.80 44.51
CA GLN A 392 12.53 -14.81 45.88
C GLN A 392 11.73 -15.81 46.73
N ARG A 393 12.34 -16.35 47.77
CA ARG A 393 11.68 -17.33 48.65
C ARG A 393 10.45 -16.69 49.32
N GLY A 394 9.27 -17.29 49.13
CA GLY A 394 7.99 -16.78 49.64
C GLY A 394 7.32 -15.73 48.76
N GLU A 395 7.82 -15.51 47.55
CA GLU A 395 7.17 -14.62 46.59
C GLU A 395 5.86 -15.22 46.06
N THR A 396 4.81 -14.40 45.97
CA THR A 396 3.48 -14.82 45.54
C THR A 396 3.11 -14.22 44.20
N ASP A 397 2.35 -14.96 43.39
CA ASP A 397 1.75 -14.44 42.17
C ASP A 397 0.65 -13.39 42.46
N GLN A 398 0.05 -12.84 41.40
CA GLN A 398 -1.04 -11.85 41.51
C GLN A 398 -2.30 -12.36 42.22
N TYR A 399 -2.42 -13.66 42.44
CA TYR A 399 -3.54 -14.33 43.14
C TYR A 399 -3.17 -14.75 44.56
N GLY A 400 -1.94 -14.47 45.01
CA GLY A 400 -1.46 -14.81 46.35
C GLY A 400 -0.94 -16.24 46.48
N HIS A 401 -0.71 -16.96 45.38
CA HIS A 401 -0.12 -18.30 45.42
C HIS A 401 1.41 -18.22 45.42
N GLU A 402 2.06 -18.97 46.31
CA GLU A 402 3.52 -19.02 46.36
C GLU A 402 4.09 -19.60 45.06
N ILE A 403 5.08 -18.90 44.52
CA ILE A 403 5.70 -19.23 43.24
C ILE A 403 6.75 -20.32 43.46
N GLU A 404 6.72 -21.35 42.61
CA GLU A 404 7.70 -22.44 42.64
C GLU A 404 9.13 -21.91 42.45
N ASP A 405 10.06 -22.31 43.32
CA ASP A 405 11.48 -21.92 43.23
C ASP A 405 12.18 -22.66 42.08
N ARG A 406 11.99 -22.17 40.86
CA ARG A 406 12.69 -22.60 39.65
C ARG A 406 13.06 -21.40 38.77
N VAL A 407 13.92 -21.62 37.77
CA VAL A 407 14.24 -20.60 36.76
C VAL A 407 13.16 -20.61 35.68
N TYR A 408 12.44 -19.51 35.57
CA TYR A 408 11.43 -19.25 34.55
C TYR A 408 12.08 -18.63 33.32
N ASN A 409 11.72 -19.13 32.14
CA ASN A 409 12.20 -18.61 30.86
C ASN A 409 11.07 -17.89 30.09
N GLN A 410 11.39 -17.41 28.89
CA GLN A 410 10.47 -16.66 28.04
C GLN A 410 9.14 -17.38 27.77
N LYS A 411 9.14 -18.72 27.62
CA LYS A 411 7.91 -19.50 27.42
C LYS A 411 7.06 -19.63 28.68
N ASP A 412 7.68 -19.56 29.86
CA ASP A 412 6.96 -19.56 31.13
C ASP A 412 6.28 -18.21 31.38
N PHE A 413 6.91 -17.10 30.97
CA PHE A 413 6.35 -15.74 31.05
C PHE A 413 5.10 -15.57 30.19
N ASP A 414 5.06 -16.20 29.01
CA ASP A 414 3.95 -16.08 28.08
C ASP A 414 2.71 -16.92 28.46
N ARG A 415 2.86 -17.96 29.30
CA ARG A 415 1.78 -18.94 29.53
C ARG A 415 1.08 -18.83 30.88
N ASN A 416 1.78 -18.50 31.97
CA ASN A 416 1.18 -18.55 33.31
C ASN A 416 1.77 -17.54 34.30
N PHE A 417 2.78 -16.75 33.91
CA PHE A 417 3.59 -15.99 34.86
C PHE A 417 3.63 -14.50 34.54
N VAL A 418 2.78 -13.73 35.21
CA VAL A 418 2.70 -12.26 35.14
C VAL A 418 3.89 -11.67 35.89
N ILE A 419 5.03 -11.51 35.22
CA ILE A 419 6.13 -10.72 35.80
C ILE A 419 5.86 -9.25 35.58
N ASP A 420 5.22 -8.62 36.57
CA ASP A 420 5.08 -7.17 36.62
C ASP A 420 6.42 -6.44 36.55
N GLU A 421 7.52 -7.03 37.05
CA GLU A 421 8.86 -6.46 36.90
C GLU A 421 9.31 -6.35 35.44
N ARG A 422 9.06 -7.34 34.59
CA ARG A 422 9.47 -7.30 33.17
C ARG A 422 8.71 -6.20 32.44
N THR A 423 7.39 -6.15 32.60
CA THR A 423 6.54 -5.08 32.05
C THR A 423 7.01 -3.70 32.52
N LYS A 424 7.35 -3.54 33.81
CA LYS A 424 7.92 -2.30 34.35
C LYS A 424 9.28 -1.97 33.72
N ARG A 425 10.17 -2.95 33.56
CA ARG A 425 11.49 -2.75 32.91
C ARG A 425 11.36 -2.33 31.45
N VAL A 426 10.45 -2.94 30.69
CA VAL A 426 10.15 -2.55 29.31
C VAL A 426 9.63 -1.11 29.26
N ALA A 427 8.61 -0.78 30.07
CA ALA A 427 8.04 0.56 30.13
C ALA A 427 9.09 1.61 30.52
N LYS A 428 9.95 1.28 31.48
CA LYS A 428 11.08 2.12 31.90
C LYS A 428 12.08 2.34 30.78
N TRP A 429 12.55 1.27 30.14
CA TRP A 429 13.53 1.35 29.05
C TRP A 429 13.00 2.22 27.89
N VAL A 430 11.76 1.99 27.48
CA VAL A 430 11.12 2.77 26.39
C VAL A 430 10.96 4.23 26.80
N SER A 431 10.53 4.49 28.04
CA SER A 431 10.38 5.87 28.55
C SER A 431 11.72 6.60 28.64
N ASP A 432 12.78 5.91 29.07
CA ASP A 432 14.12 6.46 29.14
C ASP A 432 14.71 6.69 27.74
N TYR A 433 14.44 5.79 26.78
CA TYR A 433 14.76 6.00 25.37
C TYR A 433 14.10 7.26 24.80
N LEU A 434 12.80 7.46 25.06
CA LEU A 434 12.07 8.67 24.64
C LEU A 434 12.64 9.93 25.30
N LYS A 435 12.99 9.89 26.60
CA LYS A 435 13.66 11.01 27.30
C LYS A 435 15.01 11.34 26.66
N GLN A 436 15.85 10.34 26.41
CA GLN A 436 17.19 10.50 25.83
C GLN A 436 17.14 11.00 24.37
N SER A 437 16.08 10.68 23.65
CA SER A 437 15.87 11.18 22.28
C SER A 437 15.70 12.70 22.21
N GLY A 438 15.28 13.34 23.30
CA GLY A 438 14.94 14.76 23.37
C GLY A 438 13.52 15.10 22.89
N ASP A 439 12.75 14.11 22.42
CA ASP A 439 11.36 14.27 21.99
C ASP A 439 10.51 13.14 22.61
N ARG A 440 9.83 13.46 23.71
CA ARG A 440 8.92 12.54 24.41
C ARG A 440 7.52 12.48 23.77
N PHE A 441 7.25 13.25 22.72
CA PHE A 441 5.94 13.29 22.05
C PHE A 441 5.92 12.49 20.73
N GLN A 442 6.94 11.66 20.52
CA GLN A 442 6.98 10.72 19.42
C GLN A 442 5.84 9.69 19.58
N LYS A 443 4.86 9.71 18.67
CA LYS A 443 3.76 8.74 18.69
C LYS A 443 4.35 7.32 18.65
N THR A 444 3.94 6.51 19.61
CA THR A 444 4.53 5.21 19.93
C THR A 444 3.44 4.16 20.04
N ILE A 445 3.61 3.04 19.34
CA ILE A 445 2.72 1.86 19.46
C ILE A 445 3.48 0.74 20.17
N VAL A 446 2.87 0.16 21.19
CA VAL A 446 3.43 -0.95 21.96
C VAL A 446 2.56 -2.19 21.79
N PHE A 447 3.10 -3.18 21.08
CA PHE A 447 2.45 -4.47 20.84
C PHE A 447 2.72 -5.44 21.98
N CYS A 448 1.68 -5.74 22.74
CA CYS A 448 1.68 -6.62 23.90
C CYS A 448 1.07 -7.98 23.53
N VAL A 449 1.34 -9.01 24.35
CA VAL A 449 0.86 -10.39 24.14
C VAL A 449 -0.67 -10.46 24.00
N ASP A 450 -1.40 -9.85 24.93
CA ASP A 450 -2.87 -9.86 24.98
C ASP A 450 -3.42 -8.53 25.55
N THR A 451 -4.74 -8.46 25.74
CA THR A 451 -5.43 -7.26 26.24
C THR A 451 -5.15 -6.97 27.72
N GLU A 452 -4.82 -7.98 28.52
CA GLU A 452 -4.47 -7.83 29.93
C GLU A 452 -3.05 -7.29 30.07
N HIS A 453 -2.11 -7.85 29.32
CA HIS A 453 -0.75 -7.32 29.22
C HIS A 453 -0.76 -5.87 28.71
N ALA A 454 -1.57 -5.54 27.70
CA ALA A 454 -1.71 -4.15 27.24
C ALA A 454 -2.21 -3.19 28.35
N ALA A 455 -3.05 -3.67 29.27
CA ALA A 455 -3.52 -2.90 30.42
C ALA A 455 -2.41 -2.68 31.45
N ARG A 456 -1.68 -3.75 31.82
CA ARG A 456 -0.54 -3.66 32.75
C ARG A 456 0.57 -2.78 32.18
N MET A 457 0.87 -2.92 30.89
CA MET A 457 1.83 -2.09 30.19
C MET A 457 1.43 -0.61 30.18
N ARG A 458 0.14 -0.30 29.96
CA ARG A 458 -0.37 1.08 30.08
C ARG A 458 -0.11 1.63 31.48
N GLN A 459 -0.42 0.86 32.52
CA GLN A 459 -0.20 1.29 33.90
C GLN A 459 1.28 1.56 34.19
N ALA A 460 2.17 0.68 33.73
CA ALA A 460 3.61 0.87 33.86
C ALA A 460 4.08 2.15 33.15
N PHE A 461 3.64 2.41 31.92
CA PHE A 461 3.96 3.65 31.20
C PHE A 461 3.44 4.91 31.88
N ILE A 462 2.24 4.86 32.46
CA ILE A 462 1.69 5.98 33.24
C ILE A 462 2.62 6.31 34.42
N ASN A 463 3.06 5.29 35.14
CA ASN A 463 3.93 5.46 36.31
C ASN A 463 5.33 5.98 35.94
N GLU A 464 5.86 5.61 34.78
CA GLU A 464 7.16 6.10 34.27
C GLU A 464 7.10 7.51 33.66
N ASN A 465 5.90 8.00 33.34
CA ASN A 465 5.66 9.29 32.68
C ASN A 465 4.64 10.17 33.42
N GLN A 466 4.60 10.09 34.76
CA GLN A 466 3.63 10.80 35.60
C GLN A 466 3.58 12.30 35.33
N ASP A 467 4.73 12.91 35.02
CA ASP A 467 4.86 14.33 34.73
C ASP A 467 4.05 14.76 33.50
N LEU A 468 4.02 13.94 32.44
CA LEU A 468 3.26 14.20 31.21
C LEU A 468 1.80 13.76 31.35
N VAL A 469 1.52 12.68 32.07
CA VAL A 469 0.15 12.24 32.35
C VAL A 469 -0.61 13.26 33.20
N ARG A 470 0.06 13.93 34.15
CA ARG A 470 -0.53 15.03 34.92
C ARG A 470 -0.93 16.23 34.05
N GLN A 471 -0.23 16.45 32.94
CA GLN A 471 -0.59 17.50 31.98
C GLN A 471 -1.77 17.07 31.09
N ASN A 472 -1.80 15.80 30.68
CA ASN A 472 -2.91 15.23 29.95
C ASN A 472 -3.03 13.72 30.20
N ALA A 473 -4.16 13.30 30.77
CA ALA A 473 -4.41 11.89 31.08
C ALA A 473 -4.36 10.96 29.86
N ARG A 474 -4.53 11.51 28.64
CA ARG A 474 -4.45 10.76 27.38
C ARG A 474 -3.03 10.54 26.86
N TYR A 475 -1.98 10.98 27.57
CA TYR A 475 -0.59 10.75 27.16
C TYR A 475 -0.31 9.26 26.90
N VAL A 476 -0.85 8.37 27.77
CA VAL A 476 -0.81 6.92 27.58
C VAL A 476 -2.23 6.36 27.52
N MET A 477 -2.57 5.68 26.43
CA MET A 477 -3.87 5.03 26.24
C MET A 477 -3.71 3.55 25.90
N ARG A 478 -4.69 2.73 26.28
CA ARG A 478 -4.83 1.36 25.77
C ARG A 478 -5.84 1.40 24.63
N ILE A 479 -5.52 0.79 23.50
CA ILE A 479 -6.43 0.69 22.35
C ILE A 479 -6.55 -0.78 21.96
N THR A 480 -7.64 -1.42 22.40
CA THR A 480 -7.95 -2.84 22.19
C THR A 480 -9.41 -3.00 21.77
N GLY A 481 -9.77 -4.09 21.09
CA GLY A 481 -11.10 -4.26 20.48
C GLY A 481 -12.29 -4.20 21.43
N ASN A 482 -12.08 -4.50 22.72
CA ASN A 482 -13.13 -4.52 23.75
C ASN A 482 -13.15 -3.24 24.61
N ASP A 483 -12.42 -2.19 24.22
CA ASP A 483 -12.26 -0.95 24.99
C ASP A 483 -12.80 0.24 24.18
N LYS A 484 -14.06 0.61 24.44
CA LYS A 484 -14.77 1.66 23.69
C LYS A 484 -14.01 2.99 23.76
N ASP A 485 -13.61 3.42 24.95
CA ASP A 485 -12.88 4.66 25.17
C ASP A 485 -11.55 4.67 24.42
N GLY A 486 -10.85 3.52 24.41
CA GLY A 486 -9.64 3.33 23.62
C GLY A 486 -9.89 3.42 22.11
N THR A 487 -10.93 2.74 21.60
CA THR A 487 -11.27 2.77 20.17
C THR A 487 -11.72 4.14 19.70
N ASP A 488 -12.41 4.92 20.53
CA ASP A 488 -12.86 6.27 20.21
C ASP A 488 -11.67 7.26 20.11
N GLN A 489 -10.53 6.95 20.74
CA GLN A 489 -9.29 7.73 20.59
C GLN A 489 -8.40 7.31 19.42
N LEU A 490 -8.76 6.26 18.67
CA LEU A 490 -7.96 5.83 17.51
C LEU A 490 -7.85 6.94 16.46
N GLY A 491 -8.94 7.66 16.19
CA GLY A 491 -8.96 8.82 15.28
C GLY A 491 -7.96 9.89 15.71
N ASN A 492 -7.98 10.27 16.99
CA ASN A 492 -7.04 11.23 17.58
C ASN A 492 -5.58 10.74 17.52
N PHE A 493 -5.34 9.43 17.66
CA PHE A 493 -3.99 8.86 17.58
C PHE A 493 -3.44 8.89 16.15
N ILE A 494 -4.26 8.67 15.12
CA ILE A 494 -3.79 8.68 13.73
C ILE A 494 -3.71 10.09 13.13
N ASP A 495 -4.47 11.05 13.68
CA ASP A 495 -4.47 12.43 13.20
C ASP A 495 -3.10 13.10 13.41
N PRO A 496 -2.44 13.61 12.35
CA PRO A 496 -1.16 14.32 12.43
C PRO A 496 -1.19 15.61 13.26
N GLU A 497 -2.32 16.30 13.33
CA GLU A 497 -2.48 17.58 14.04
C GLU A 497 -2.82 17.38 15.51
N VAL A 498 -3.29 16.19 15.88
CA VAL A 498 -3.66 15.87 17.26
C VAL A 498 -2.46 15.31 18.02
N ARG A 499 -2.11 15.98 19.12
CA ARG A 499 -0.95 15.64 19.96
C ARG A 499 -1.14 14.38 20.82
N TYR A 500 -2.37 14.05 21.23
CA TYR A 500 -2.67 12.96 22.16
C TYR A 500 -3.71 12.00 21.57
N PRO A 501 -3.59 10.68 21.76
CA PRO A 501 -2.60 9.99 22.58
C PRO A 501 -1.18 9.97 22.01
N VAL A 502 -0.17 9.77 22.86
CA VAL A 502 1.25 9.67 22.45
C VAL A 502 1.72 8.22 22.49
N ILE A 503 1.57 7.53 23.62
CA ILE A 503 1.91 6.11 23.76
C ILE A 503 0.62 5.30 23.77
N VAL A 504 0.48 4.36 22.84
CA VAL A 504 -0.66 3.45 22.80
C VAL A 504 -0.21 2.01 23.01
N THR A 505 -0.84 1.32 23.97
CA THR A 505 -0.65 -0.13 24.17
C THR A 505 -1.78 -0.89 23.48
N THR A 506 -1.43 -1.96 22.78
CA THR A 506 -2.39 -2.80 22.05
C THR A 506 -1.93 -4.25 22.03
N SER A 507 -2.82 -5.16 21.65
CA SER A 507 -2.47 -6.55 21.36
C SER A 507 -2.34 -6.78 19.85
N ARG A 508 -3.47 -6.83 19.14
CA ARG A 508 -3.57 -7.08 17.69
C ARG A 508 -4.40 -6.04 16.94
N LEU A 509 -5.02 -5.10 17.64
CA LEU A 509 -5.96 -4.17 17.00
C LEU A 509 -5.22 -3.23 16.02
N LEU A 510 -4.03 -2.74 16.39
CA LEU A 510 -3.28 -1.79 15.55
C LEU A 510 -2.26 -2.44 14.62
N SER A 511 -2.22 -3.78 14.53
CA SER A 511 -1.23 -4.45 13.66
C SER A 511 -1.52 -4.22 12.18
N THR A 512 -2.75 -3.86 11.82
CA THR A 512 -3.17 -3.65 10.43
C THR A 512 -4.35 -2.70 10.31
N GLY A 513 -4.35 -1.90 9.24
CA GLY A 513 -5.46 -1.00 8.91
C GLY A 513 -5.50 0.26 9.76
N VAL A 514 -4.36 0.66 10.31
CA VAL A 514 -4.18 1.92 11.04
C VAL A 514 -3.11 2.72 10.31
N ASP A 515 -3.47 3.87 9.75
CA ASP A 515 -2.53 4.79 9.10
C ASP A 515 -2.10 5.90 10.07
N ALA A 516 -1.17 5.58 10.98
CA ALA A 516 -0.59 6.54 11.90
C ALA A 516 0.67 7.18 11.28
N GLN A 517 0.50 8.17 10.40
CA GLN A 517 1.60 8.78 9.62
C GLN A 517 2.71 9.39 10.47
N THR A 518 2.40 9.82 11.69
CA THR A 518 3.33 10.43 12.65
C THR A 518 3.90 9.44 13.67
N CYS A 519 3.60 8.14 13.55
CA CYS A 519 4.22 7.10 14.36
C CYS A 519 5.73 7.04 14.10
N ARG A 520 6.52 7.11 15.18
CA ARG A 520 8.00 7.12 15.10
C ARG A 520 8.66 5.96 15.85
N LEU A 521 7.95 5.34 16.78
CA LEU A 521 8.46 4.23 17.56
C LEU A 521 7.44 3.09 17.61
N ILE A 522 7.89 1.90 17.23
CA ILE A 522 7.11 0.67 17.32
C ILE A 522 7.86 -0.26 18.26
N VAL A 523 7.19 -0.63 19.36
CA VAL A 523 7.74 -1.49 20.40
C VAL A 523 7.07 -2.85 20.29
N LEU A 524 7.89 -3.88 20.16
CA LEU A 524 7.47 -5.27 20.07
C LEU A 524 7.75 -5.94 21.42
N ASP A 525 6.72 -6.12 22.25
CA ASP A 525 6.81 -6.80 23.54
C ASP A 525 5.95 -8.07 23.57
N ARG A 526 6.09 -8.85 22.50
CA ARG A 526 5.46 -10.15 22.29
C ARG A 526 6.24 -10.94 21.24
N GLU A 527 6.07 -12.25 21.26
CA GLU A 527 6.53 -13.10 20.16
C GLU A 527 5.71 -12.81 18.88
N ILE A 528 6.41 -12.71 17.75
CA ILE A 528 5.80 -12.56 16.42
C ILE A 528 5.90 -13.90 15.72
N GLY A 529 4.74 -14.53 15.50
CA GLY A 529 4.65 -15.89 15.00
C GLY A 529 4.88 -16.03 13.48
N SER A 530 4.99 -14.93 12.74
CA SER A 530 5.21 -14.97 11.29
C SER A 530 5.86 -13.71 10.72
N MET A 531 6.56 -13.86 9.59
CA MET A 531 7.10 -12.73 8.82
C MET A 531 6.00 -11.80 8.27
N THR A 532 4.81 -12.33 8.03
CA THR A 532 3.63 -11.56 7.64
C THR A 532 3.24 -10.58 8.74
N GLU A 533 3.07 -11.07 9.98
CA GLU A 533 2.72 -10.22 11.13
C GLU A 533 3.84 -9.20 11.39
N PHE A 534 5.12 -9.61 11.26
CA PHE A 534 6.27 -8.70 11.43
C PHE A 534 6.29 -7.54 10.44
N LYS A 535 5.90 -7.75 9.18
CA LYS A 535 5.89 -6.70 8.15
C LYS A 535 4.64 -5.82 8.19
N GLN A 536 3.58 -6.30 8.86
CA GLN A 536 2.33 -5.57 9.04
C GLN A 536 2.44 -4.55 10.16
N ILE A 537 3.05 -4.98 11.28
CA ILE A 537 3.52 -4.10 12.35
C ILE A 537 4.63 -3.20 11.79
#